data_AF-A0A0Q5VHW7-F1
#
_entry.id   AF-A0A0Q5VHW7-F1
#
_cell.length_a   1.000
_cell.length_b   1.000
_cell.length_c   1.000
_cell.angle_alpha   90.00
_cell.angle_beta   90.00
_cell.angle_gamma   90.00
#
_symmetry.space_group_name_H-M   'P 1'
#
loop_
_entity.id
_entity.type
_entity.pdbx_description
1 polymer ?
#
loop_
_entity_poly.entity_id
_entity_poly.type
_entity_poly.pdbx_seq_one_letter_code
_entity_poly.pdbx_strand_id
1 'polypeptide(L)'
;MKKSHLSVGVDVPWVTSWTAEAITGVAPCASVGALALCQQEAAGFGKPEYSKNHLLRQRLSVQRMLCPMCGEPTQTGDRWTQVARRTWAGSLRRDANGMALPREIEDARVVIDAGSIAPLHKACSDLSLQHCPHLKADPNVNVQPFPELWLVTPLLIPATNETGGEPLPAVAFLQLVGVTERLDADWRRKRAAQPKARAA
;
A
#
# COMPACT_ATOMS: atom_id res chain seq x y z
N MET A 1 -7.16 -25.98 10.99
CA MET A 1 -5.88 -25.32 11.37
C MET A 1 -5.82 -25.12 12.88
N LYS A 2 -4.63 -25.09 13.51
CA LYS A 2 -4.49 -24.79 14.95
C LYS A 2 -4.49 -23.27 15.19
N LYS A 3 -5.11 -22.82 16.29
CA LYS A 3 -5.03 -21.43 16.76
C LYS A 3 -3.61 -21.11 17.25
N SER A 4 -3.09 -19.95 16.86
CA SER A 4 -1.78 -19.43 17.29
C SER A 4 -1.84 -18.91 18.72
N HIS A 5 -0.68 -18.86 19.38
CA HIS A 5 -0.48 -18.17 20.65
C HIS A 5 -0.17 -16.68 20.47
N LEU A 6 0.18 -16.26 19.25
CA LEU A 6 0.46 -14.87 18.91
C LEU A 6 -0.84 -14.09 18.73
N SER A 7 -0.84 -12.85 19.22
CA SER A 7 -1.97 -11.92 19.13
C SER A 7 -1.85 -11.05 17.88
N VAL A 8 -2.88 -11.09 17.04
CA VAL A 8 -2.99 -10.23 15.84
C VAL A 8 -3.15 -8.77 16.25
N GLY A 9 -2.39 -7.87 15.63
CA GLY A 9 -2.38 -6.44 15.96
C GLY A 9 -1.45 -6.07 17.12
N VAL A 10 -0.84 -7.06 17.79
CA VAL A 10 0.07 -6.87 18.93
C VAL A 10 1.42 -7.52 18.64
N ASP A 11 1.45 -8.85 18.53
CA ASP A 11 2.67 -9.62 18.23
C ASP A 11 2.93 -9.73 16.72
N VAL A 12 1.85 -9.74 15.94
CA VAL A 12 1.87 -9.85 14.48
C VAL A 12 1.13 -8.65 13.89
N PRO A 13 1.68 -7.95 12.88
CA PRO A 13 0.96 -6.87 12.23
C PRO A 13 -0.43 -7.31 11.78
N TRP A 14 -1.44 -6.50 12.05
CA TRP A 14 -2.83 -6.80 11.71
C TRP A 14 -3.01 -7.13 10.22
N VAL A 15 -2.28 -6.43 9.34
CA VAL A 15 -2.36 -6.63 7.90
C VAL A 15 -1.74 -7.95 7.42
N THR A 16 -0.94 -8.64 8.23
CA THR A 16 -0.22 -9.86 7.84
C THR A 16 -1.18 -11.00 7.49
N SER A 17 -0.88 -11.71 6.40
CA SER A 17 -1.56 -12.94 5.98
C SER A 17 -1.19 -14.11 6.89
N TRP A 18 -2.09 -15.06 7.05
CA TRP A 18 -1.87 -16.29 7.80
C TRP A 18 -2.00 -17.50 6.89
N THR A 19 -1.31 -18.59 7.19
CA THR A 19 -1.38 -19.80 6.35
C THR A 19 -2.79 -20.41 6.25
N ALA A 20 -3.70 -20.07 7.18
CA ALA A 20 -5.09 -20.52 7.16
C ALA A 20 -5.97 -19.69 6.20
N GLU A 21 -5.41 -18.63 5.63
CA GLU A 21 -6.11 -17.63 4.82
C GLU A 21 -5.82 -17.90 3.34
N ALA A 22 -6.40 -18.96 2.78
CA ALA A 22 -6.20 -19.29 1.37
C ALA A 22 -6.84 -18.24 0.45
N ILE A 23 -6.21 -18.00 -0.71
CA ILE A 23 -6.82 -17.21 -1.80
C ILE A 23 -8.01 -18.00 -2.35
N THR A 24 -9.17 -17.34 -2.46
CA THR A 24 -10.43 -17.97 -2.90
C THR A 24 -10.80 -17.66 -4.35
N GLY A 25 -9.93 -16.95 -5.07
CA GLY A 25 -10.15 -16.52 -6.44
C GLY A 25 -10.62 -15.06 -6.53
N VAL A 26 -11.15 -14.69 -7.70
CA VAL A 26 -11.61 -13.33 -7.98
C VAL A 26 -13.13 -13.26 -7.85
N ALA A 27 -13.62 -12.28 -7.09
CA ALA A 27 -15.04 -12.05 -6.88
C ALA A 27 -15.34 -10.55 -6.68
N PRO A 28 -16.61 -10.11 -6.82
CA PRO A 28 -17.02 -8.78 -6.40
C PRO A 28 -16.65 -8.52 -4.94
N CYS A 29 -16.02 -7.38 -4.66
CA CYS A 29 -15.52 -7.06 -3.32
C CYS A 29 -16.00 -5.67 -2.87
N ALA A 30 -16.71 -5.63 -1.75
CA ALA A 30 -17.23 -4.39 -1.17
C ALA A 30 -16.13 -3.39 -0.81
N SER A 31 -14.91 -3.87 -0.50
CA SER A 31 -13.78 -2.99 -0.20
C SER A 31 -13.22 -2.25 -1.42
N VAL A 32 -13.76 -2.44 -2.62
CA VAL A 32 -13.34 -1.69 -3.82
C VAL A 32 -14.50 -1.37 -4.77
N GLY A 33 -15.69 -1.94 -4.54
CA GLY A 33 -16.84 -1.79 -5.44
C GLY A 33 -16.62 -2.42 -6.82
N ALA A 34 -15.66 -3.34 -6.94
CA ALA A 34 -15.21 -3.95 -8.18
C ALA A 34 -14.76 -5.41 -7.94
N LEU A 35 -14.34 -6.10 -9.01
CA LEU A 35 -13.70 -7.41 -8.89
C LEU A 35 -12.36 -7.28 -8.14
N ALA A 36 -12.12 -8.16 -7.18
CA ALA A 36 -10.87 -8.22 -6.44
C ALA A 36 -10.42 -9.66 -6.22
N LEU A 37 -9.12 -9.85 -6.02
CA LEU A 37 -8.60 -11.10 -5.51
C LEU A 37 -9.01 -11.23 -4.03
N CYS A 38 -9.67 -12.33 -3.73
CA CYS A 38 -10.26 -12.62 -2.42
C CYS A 38 -9.44 -13.65 -1.65
N GLN A 39 -9.51 -13.56 -0.33
CA GLN A 39 -8.78 -14.40 0.61
C GLN A 39 -9.69 -14.73 1.79
N GLN A 40 -9.59 -15.95 2.31
CA GLN A 40 -10.31 -16.35 3.53
C GLN A 40 -9.83 -15.52 4.72
N GLU A 41 -10.72 -15.18 5.65
CA GLU A 41 -10.37 -14.48 6.87
C GLU A 41 -10.27 -15.46 8.04
N ALA A 42 -9.05 -15.68 8.51
CA ALA A 42 -8.72 -16.63 9.58
C ALA A 42 -7.46 -16.19 10.35
N ALA A 43 -7.29 -14.88 10.55
CA ALA A 43 -6.15 -14.33 11.24
C ALA A 43 -5.99 -14.97 12.64
N GLY A 44 -4.75 -15.26 13.03
CA GLY A 44 -4.45 -15.97 14.26
C GLY A 44 -4.58 -17.50 14.17
N PHE A 45 -4.89 -18.07 13.00
CA PHE A 45 -4.87 -19.52 12.76
C PHE A 45 -3.74 -19.91 11.81
N GLY A 46 -2.99 -20.96 12.16
CA GLY A 46 -1.79 -21.36 11.43
C GLY A 46 -0.56 -20.51 11.79
N LYS A 47 0.25 -20.15 10.79
CA LYS A 47 1.47 -19.37 10.95
C LYS A 47 1.32 -18.01 10.26
N PRO A 48 1.82 -16.91 10.84
CA PRO A 48 1.86 -15.62 10.15
C PRO A 48 2.88 -15.67 9.00
N GLU A 49 2.54 -15.03 7.89
CA GLU A 49 3.37 -14.89 6.70
C GLU A 49 3.86 -13.44 6.60
N TYR A 50 4.88 -13.07 7.39
CA TYR A 50 5.35 -11.68 7.55
C TYR A 50 5.71 -10.94 6.25
N SER A 51 5.99 -11.66 5.16
CA SER A 51 6.26 -11.07 3.84
C SER A 51 5.01 -10.92 2.97
N LYS A 52 3.83 -11.24 3.48
CA LYS A 52 2.56 -11.21 2.75
C LYS A 52 1.52 -10.41 3.51
N ASN A 53 0.97 -9.41 2.83
CA ASN A 53 -0.22 -8.71 3.30
C ASN A 53 -1.46 -9.53 2.93
N HIS A 54 -2.41 -9.63 3.86
CA HIS A 54 -3.72 -10.17 3.58
C HIS A 54 -4.49 -9.23 2.66
N LEU A 55 -5.08 -9.78 1.60
CA LEU A 55 -5.68 -9.04 0.49
C LEU A 55 -6.77 -8.07 0.97
N LEU A 56 -7.75 -8.53 1.77
CA LEU A 56 -8.82 -7.67 2.26
C LEU A 56 -8.31 -6.62 3.27
N ARG A 57 -7.58 -7.03 4.30
CA ARG A 57 -7.03 -6.15 5.33
C ARG A 57 -6.14 -5.05 4.74
N GLN A 58 -5.35 -5.33 3.70
CA GLN A 58 -4.58 -4.29 3.01
C GLN A 58 -5.48 -3.25 2.33
N ARG A 59 -6.54 -3.69 1.65
CA ARG A 59 -7.47 -2.74 1.00
C ARG A 59 -8.21 -1.92 2.05
N LEU A 60 -8.65 -2.55 3.13
CA LEU A 60 -9.30 -1.87 4.25
C LEU A 60 -8.35 -0.87 4.94
N SER A 61 -7.07 -1.20 5.14
CA SER A 61 -6.12 -0.28 5.74
C SER A 61 -5.95 0.99 4.91
N VAL A 62 -5.85 0.85 3.59
CA VAL A 62 -5.74 2.01 2.68
C VAL A 62 -7.05 2.81 2.64
N GLN A 63 -8.19 2.15 2.46
CA GLN A 63 -9.48 2.85 2.32
C GLN A 63 -9.92 3.58 3.59
N ARG A 64 -9.67 2.96 4.75
CA ARG A 64 -10.16 3.46 6.04
C ARG A 64 -9.06 4.09 6.89
N MET A 65 -7.85 4.24 6.34
CA MET A 65 -6.68 4.74 7.05
C MET A 65 -6.42 3.98 8.36
N LEU A 66 -6.53 2.64 8.31
CA LEU A 66 -6.21 1.80 9.46
C LEU A 66 -4.70 1.55 9.50
N CYS A 67 -4.12 1.62 10.69
CA CYS A 67 -2.73 1.29 10.90
C CYS A 67 -2.49 -0.19 10.54
N PRO A 68 -1.61 -0.51 9.58
CA PRO A 68 -1.35 -1.89 9.18
C PRO A 68 -0.74 -2.75 10.31
N MET A 69 -0.18 -2.10 11.35
CA MET A 69 0.38 -2.78 12.51
C MET A 69 -0.69 -3.22 13.50
N CYS A 70 -1.54 -2.31 14.00
CA CYS A 70 -2.51 -2.64 15.06
C CYS A 70 -3.95 -2.82 14.56
N GLY A 71 -4.27 -2.37 13.35
CA GLY A 71 -5.64 -2.42 12.78
C GLY A 71 -6.54 -1.25 13.17
N GLU A 72 -6.09 -0.37 14.07
CA GLU A 72 -6.86 0.79 14.54
C GLU A 72 -6.76 1.99 13.58
N PRO A 73 -7.78 2.86 13.50
CA PRO A 73 -7.74 4.06 12.68
C PRO A 73 -6.58 4.99 13.05
N THR A 74 -5.92 5.55 12.03
CA THR A 74 -4.93 6.61 12.18
C THR A 74 -5.61 7.98 12.08
N GLN A 75 -5.59 8.73 13.18
CA GLN A 75 -6.17 10.07 13.23
C GLN A 75 -5.33 11.07 12.43
N THR A 76 -5.96 12.16 11.99
CA THR A 76 -5.22 13.29 11.40
C THR A 76 -4.14 13.78 12.37
N GLY A 77 -2.94 14.01 11.88
CA GLY A 77 -1.76 14.34 12.71
C GLY A 77 -0.97 13.14 13.24
N ASP A 78 -1.53 11.92 13.22
CA ASP A 78 -0.84 10.68 13.60
C ASP A 78 -0.78 9.67 12.44
N ARG A 79 -0.67 10.18 11.22
CA ARG A 79 -0.43 9.38 10.02
C ARG A 79 1.02 9.49 9.60
N TRP A 80 1.71 8.35 9.61
CA TRP A 80 3.12 8.28 9.26
C TRP A 80 3.35 7.21 8.20
N THR A 81 4.17 7.53 7.21
CA THR A 81 4.67 6.56 6.24
C THR A 81 6.15 6.30 6.48
N GLN A 82 6.58 5.06 6.27
CA GLN A 82 7.95 4.61 6.56
C GLN A 82 8.82 4.50 5.31
N VAL A 83 8.24 4.09 4.19
CA VAL A 83 8.89 4.03 2.88
C VAL A 83 8.12 4.98 1.99
N ALA A 84 8.76 6.10 1.68
CA ALA A 84 8.06 7.24 1.12
C ALA A 84 8.97 7.94 0.10
N ARG A 85 8.68 7.70 -1.18
CA ARG A 85 9.41 8.33 -2.27
C ARG A 85 8.78 9.68 -2.55
N ARG A 86 9.54 10.75 -2.32
CA ARG A 86 9.18 12.08 -2.82
C ARG A 86 9.44 12.13 -4.32
N THR A 87 8.41 12.48 -5.08
CA THR A 87 8.48 12.62 -6.54
C THR A 87 7.51 13.71 -6.98
N TRP A 88 7.26 13.81 -8.28
CA TRP A 88 6.33 14.78 -8.86
C TRP A 88 5.16 14.06 -9.52
N ALA A 89 3.97 14.66 -9.46
CA ALA A 89 2.77 14.12 -10.10
C ALA A 89 3.00 13.86 -11.60
N GLY A 90 3.72 14.77 -12.28
CA GLY A 90 4.06 14.61 -13.69
C GLY A 90 5.02 13.45 -13.99
N SER A 91 5.78 12.98 -13.01
CA SER A 91 6.59 11.76 -13.14
C SER A 91 5.73 10.51 -13.03
N LEU A 92 4.88 10.42 -11.99
CA LEU A 92 3.99 9.27 -11.78
C LEU A 92 3.03 9.03 -12.95
N ARG A 93 2.53 10.10 -13.59
CA ARG A 93 1.70 9.99 -14.80
C ARG A 93 2.43 9.42 -16.01
N ARG A 94 3.76 9.57 -16.06
CA ARG A 94 4.60 9.20 -17.22
C ARG A 94 5.35 7.89 -17.02
N ASP A 95 5.33 7.32 -15.83
CA ASP A 95 5.91 6.00 -15.57
C ASP A 95 5.16 4.92 -16.35
N ALA A 96 5.81 3.78 -16.61
CA ALA A 96 5.28 2.70 -17.46
C ALA A 96 3.95 2.13 -16.95
N ASN A 97 3.72 2.20 -15.64
CA ASN A 97 2.48 1.80 -14.97
C ASN A 97 1.53 2.98 -14.71
N GLY A 98 1.68 4.06 -15.50
CA GLY A 98 1.13 5.40 -15.33
C GLY A 98 -0.02 5.53 -14.35
N MET A 99 0.22 6.25 -13.26
CA MET A 99 -0.80 6.45 -12.25
C MET A 99 -1.83 7.47 -12.72
N ALA A 100 -3.11 7.10 -12.66
CA ALA A 100 -4.21 7.99 -12.99
C ALA A 100 -4.41 9.06 -11.90
N LEU A 101 -3.62 10.13 -11.96
CA LEU A 101 -3.76 11.30 -11.07
C LEU A 101 -4.73 12.32 -11.69
N PRO A 102 -5.70 12.88 -10.92
CA PRO A 102 -6.62 13.92 -11.37
C PRO A 102 -5.89 15.10 -12.00
N ARG A 103 -6.43 15.69 -13.07
CA ARG A 103 -5.73 16.72 -13.87
C ARG A 103 -5.47 18.01 -13.09
N GLU A 104 -6.25 18.24 -12.05
CA GLU A 104 -6.16 19.37 -11.12
C GLU A 104 -4.85 19.34 -10.31
N ILE A 105 -4.26 18.16 -10.15
CA ILE A 105 -2.94 18.03 -9.53
C ILE A 105 -1.88 18.38 -10.58
N GLU A 106 -1.32 19.58 -10.48
CA GLU A 106 -0.29 20.05 -11.41
C GLU A 106 0.90 19.08 -11.52
N ASP A 107 1.47 18.94 -12.72
CA ASP A 107 2.63 18.07 -12.94
C ASP A 107 3.83 18.42 -12.02
N ALA A 108 3.98 19.70 -11.66
CA ALA A 108 5.03 20.21 -10.77
C ALA A 108 4.78 19.95 -9.28
N ARG A 109 3.59 19.45 -8.92
CA ARG A 109 3.20 19.11 -7.55
C ARG A 109 4.11 18.01 -7.01
N VAL A 110 4.73 18.27 -5.87
CA VAL A 110 5.46 17.25 -5.12
C VAL A 110 4.45 16.34 -4.45
N VAL A 111 4.67 15.03 -4.60
CA VAL A 111 3.83 13.98 -4.04
C VAL A 111 4.70 12.99 -3.27
N ILE A 112 4.07 12.33 -2.30
CA ILE A 112 4.67 11.24 -1.52
C ILE A 112 4.03 9.94 -2.03
N ASP A 113 4.78 9.18 -2.81
CA ASP A 113 4.41 7.83 -3.19
C ASP A 113 4.72 6.90 -2.00
N ALA A 114 3.66 6.44 -1.32
CA ALA A 114 3.73 5.53 -0.18
C ALA A 114 3.51 4.06 -0.58
N GLY A 115 3.40 3.77 -1.89
CA GLY A 115 3.16 2.42 -2.38
C GLY A 115 1.89 1.81 -1.80
N SER A 116 1.93 0.51 -1.50
CA SER A 116 0.79 -0.27 -0.98
C SER A 116 0.75 -0.37 0.56
N ILE A 117 1.49 0.49 1.27
CA ILE A 117 1.53 0.52 2.73
C ILE A 117 0.71 1.72 3.21
N ALA A 118 -0.40 1.45 3.91
CA ALA A 118 -1.21 2.47 4.53
C ALA A 118 -0.43 3.18 5.68
N PRO A 119 -0.77 4.43 6.03
CA PRO A 119 -0.13 5.13 7.12
C PRO A 119 -0.26 4.38 8.46
N LEU A 120 0.76 4.50 9.28
CA LEU A 120 0.85 3.96 10.63
C LEU A 120 0.68 5.08 11.65
N HIS A 121 0.29 4.74 12.88
CA HIS A 121 0.57 5.59 14.03
C HIS A 121 2.08 5.79 14.18
N LYS A 122 2.51 6.94 14.73
CA LYS A 122 3.94 7.19 14.96
C LYS A 122 4.59 6.10 15.82
N ALA A 123 3.91 5.71 16.89
CA ALA A 123 4.40 4.66 17.80
C ALA A 123 4.55 3.31 17.09
N CYS A 124 3.58 2.93 16.24
CA CYS A 124 3.65 1.70 15.45
C CYS A 124 4.76 1.73 14.40
N SER A 125 4.98 2.90 13.78
CA SER A 125 6.11 3.13 12.87
C SER A 125 7.44 2.95 13.59
N ASP A 126 7.61 3.55 14.76
CA ASP A 126 8.85 3.45 15.52
C ASP A 126 9.13 2.00 15.96
N LEU A 127 8.11 1.29 16.42
CA LEU A 127 8.22 -0.11 16.81
C LEU A 127 8.62 -1.01 15.63
N SER A 128 7.98 -0.84 14.47
CA SER A 128 8.31 -1.64 13.29
C SER A 128 9.72 -1.37 12.77
N LEU A 129 10.24 -0.13 12.85
CA LEU A 129 11.64 0.15 12.51
C LEU A 129 12.64 -0.54 13.46
N GLN A 130 12.26 -0.71 14.73
CA GLN A 130 13.09 -1.40 15.71
C GLN A 130 13.14 -2.91 15.49
N HIS A 131 12.08 -3.51 14.95
CA HIS A 131 11.96 -4.98 14.90
C HIS A 131 11.96 -5.59 13.50
N CYS A 132 11.54 -4.87 12.45
CA CYS A 132 11.40 -5.43 11.11
C CYS A 132 12.76 -5.46 10.37
N PRO A 133 13.30 -6.65 10.04
CA PRO A 133 14.56 -6.76 9.31
C PRO A 133 14.47 -6.17 7.90
N HIS A 134 13.32 -6.31 7.23
CA HIS A 134 13.12 -5.76 5.88
C HIS A 134 13.20 -4.24 5.87
N LEU A 135 12.55 -3.57 6.83
CA LEU A 135 12.64 -2.11 6.93
C LEU A 135 14.06 -1.66 7.27
N LYS A 136 14.76 -2.34 8.19
CA LYS A 136 16.15 -1.99 8.53
C LYS A 136 17.11 -2.10 7.34
N ALA A 137 16.84 -3.01 6.42
CA ALA A 137 17.65 -3.23 5.23
C ALA A 137 17.23 -2.37 4.03
N ASP A 138 16.06 -1.71 4.08
CA ASP A 138 15.54 -0.94 2.95
C ASP A 138 16.23 0.43 2.87
N PRO A 139 16.99 0.71 1.80
CA PRO A 139 17.68 2.00 1.63
C PRO A 139 16.73 3.18 1.41
N ASN A 140 15.43 2.91 1.19
CA ASN A 140 14.41 3.92 0.93
C ASN A 140 13.57 4.28 2.16
N VAL A 141 13.93 3.78 3.36
CA VAL A 141 13.27 4.22 4.59
C VAL A 141 13.41 5.73 4.73
N ASN A 142 12.27 6.40 4.78
CA ASN A 142 12.13 7.84 4.91
C ASN A 142 10.84 8.11 5.68
N VAL A 143 10.97 8.06 7.00
CA VAL A 143 9.84 8.22 7.92
C VAL A 143 9.40 9.68 7.93
N GLN A 144 8.15 9.93 7.59
CA GLN A 144 7.60 11.28 7.58
C GLN A 144 6.08 11.29 7.81
N PRO A 145 5.52 12.42 8.26
CA PRO A 145 4.08 12.61 8.30
C PRO A 145 3.48 12.40 6.90
N PHE A 146 2.35 11.71 6.87
CA PHE A 146 1.59 11.49 5.64
C PHE A 146 0.64 12.68 5.38
N PRO A 147 0.58 13.21 4.14
CA PRO A 147 -0.26 14.38 3.84
C PRO A 147 -1.76 14.18 4.12
N GLU A 148 -2.44 15.29 4.40
CA GLU A 148 -3.90 15.30 4.64
C GLU A 148 -4.74 15.16 3.36
N LEU A 149 -4.15 15.48 2.21
CA LEU A 149 -4.75 15.20 0.91
C LEU A 149 -4.04 14.00 0.29
N TRP A 150 -4.81 13.03 -0.19
CA TRP A 150 -4.24 11.83 -0.80
C TRP A 150 -5.15 11.28 -1.90
N LEU A 151 -4.57 10.39 -2.67
CA LEU A 151 -5.24 9.62 -3.70
C LEU A 151 -5.02 8.13 -3.46
N VAL A 152 -6.02 7.35 -3.85
CA VAL A 152 -5.99 5.89 -3.80
C VAL A 152 -6.05 5.37 -5.23
N THR A 153 -5.16 4.44 -5.56
CA THR A 153 -5.12 3.83 -6.91
C THR A 153 -5.17 2.31 -6.79
N PRO A 154 -5.90 1.61 -7.67
CA PRO A 154 -5.93 0.15 -7.63
C PRO A 154 -4.67 -0.45 -8.27
N LEU A 155 -4.10 -1.45 -7.62
CA LEU A 155 -3.14 -2.37 -8.23
C LEU A 155 -3.89 -3.55 -8.83
N LEU A 156 -3.92 -3.57 -10.16
CA LEU A 156 -4.67 -4.54 -10.95
C LEU A 156 -3.82 -5.76 -11.29
N ILE A 157 -4.43 -6.93 -11.26
CA ILE A 157 -3.90 -8.17 -11.82
C ILE A 157 -4.82 -8.66 -12.94
N PRO A 158 -4.29 -9.34 -13.96
CA PRO A 158 -5.12 -10.04 -14.94
C PRO A 158 -5.77 -11.26 -14.26
N ALA A 159 -7.09 -11.40 -14.41
CA ALA A 159 -7.85 -12.55 -13.95
C ALA A 159 -8.48 -13.26 -15.15
N THR A 160 -8.13 -14.53 -15.32
CA THR A 160 -8.70 -15.40 -16.36
C THR A 160 -9.75 -16.32 -15.74
N ASN A 161 -10.86 -16.51 -16.44
CA ASN A 161 -11.83 -17.55 -16.10
C ASN A 161 -11.27 -18.94 -16.45
N GLU A 162 -11.79 -19.97 -15.78
CA GLU A 162 -11.38 -21.36 -16.03
C GLU A 162 -11.77 -21.86 -17.43
N THR A 163 -12.78 -21.24 -18.05
CA THR A 163 -13.31 -21.59 -19.37
C THR A 163 -12.56 -20.94 -20.54
N GLY A 164 -11.53 -20.12 -20.28
CA GLY A 164 -10.86 -19.32 -21.29
C GLY A 164 -11.64 -18.05 -21.68
N GLY A 165 -10.90 -17.00 -22.03
CA GLY A 165 -11.42 -15.67 -22.34
C GLY A 165 -10.36 -14.58 -22.20
N GLU A 166 -10.69 -13.35 -22.59
CA GLU A 166 -9.81 -12.20 -22.34
C GLU A 166 -9.69 -11.96 -20.82
N PRO A 167 -8.47 -11.73 -20.29
CA PRO A 167 -8.29 -11.45 -18.88
C PRO A 167 -9.04 -10.18 -18.45
N LEU A 168 -9.81 -10.29 -17.36
CA LEU A 168 -10.45 -9.14 -16.73
C LEU A 168 -9.54 -8.55 -15.66
N PRO A 169 -9.49 -7.20 -15.50
CA PRO A 169 -8.72 -6.59 -14.43
C PRO A 169 -9.41 -6.85 -13.07
N ALA A 170 -8.64 -7.36 -12.11
CA ALA A 170 -9.08 -7.53 -10.73
C ALA A 170 -8.16 -6.78 -9.77
N VAL A 171 -8.71 -6.14 -8.74
CA VAL A 171 -7.92 -5.43 -7.74
C VAL A 171 -7.26 -6.43 -6.78
N ALA A 172 -5.92 -6.46 -6.72
CA ALA A 172 -5.21 -7.20 -5.68
C ALA A 172 -5.04 -6.34 -4.44
N PHE A 173 -4.47 -5.15 -4.61
CA PHE A 173 -4.14 -4.21 -3.54
C PHE A 173 -4.50 -2.77 -3.95
N LEU A 174 -4.41 -1.85 -3.00
CA LEU A 174 -4.49 -0.42 -3.26
C LEU A 174 -3.14 0.25 -3.00
N GLN A 175 -2.82 1.28 -3.77
CA GLN A 175 -1.72 2.21 -3.54
C GLN A 175 -2.21 3.54 -3.03
N LEU A 176 -1.36 4.22 -2.28
CA LEU A 176 -1.64 5.52 -1.69
C LEU A 176 -0.57 6.54 -2.10
N VAL A 177 -1.04 7.70 -2.59
CA VAL A 177 -0.17 8.84 -2.91
C VAL A 177 -0.63 10.07 -2.15
N GLY A 178 0.25 10.58 -1.29
CA GLY A 178 0.04 11.82 -0.56
C GLY A 178 0.32 13.03 -1.45
N VAL A 179 -0.58 14.00 -1.46
CA VAL A 179 -0.46 15.25 -2.22
C VAL A 179 0.00 16.35 -1.28
N THR A 180 1.14 16.96 -1.57
CA THR A 180 1.70 18.03 -0.74
C THR A 180 1.32 19.40 -1.28
N GLU A 181 1.40 20.45 -0.47
CA GLU A 181 1.21 21.83 -0.94
C GLU A 181 2.40 22.36 -1.76
N ARG A 182 3.50 21.61 -1.85
CA ARG A 182 4.73 22.05 -2.50
C ARG A 182 4.68 21.85 -4.01
N LEU A 183 5.07 22.90 -4.72
CA LEU A 183 5.40 22.87 -6.15
C LEU A 183 6.93 22.88 -6.33
N ASP A 184 7.40 22.27 -7.42
CA ASP A 184 8.79 22.34 -7.86
C ASP A 184 8.83 22.65 -9.36
N ALA A 185 9.05 23.92 -9.70
CA ALA A 185 9.08 24.39 -11.08
C ALA A 185 10.16 23.69 -11.93
N ASP A 186 11.21 23.16 -11.30
CA ASP A 186 12.34 22.52 -11.96
C ASP A 186 12.17 21.02 -12.16
N TRP A 187 11.00 20.46 -11.84
CA TRP A 187 10.78 19.01 -11.83
C TRP A 187 11.16 18.32 -13.14
N ARG A 188 10.94 18.97 -14.30
CA ARG A 188 11.30 18.41 -15.61
C ARG A 188 12.81 18.23 -15.77
N ARG A 189 13.59 19.23 -15.34
CA ARG A 189 15.06 19.18 -15.36
C ARG A 189 15.57 18.10 -14.41
N LYS A 190 15.04 18.09 -13.18
CA LYS A 190 15.44 17.11 -12.15
C LYS A 190 15.07 15.68 -12.54
N ARG A 191 13.91 15.44 -13.16
CA ARG A 191 13.52 14.11 -13.66
C ARG A 191 14.47 13.62 -14.76
N ALA A 192 14.85 14.48 -15.70
CA ALA A 192 15.79 14.11 -16.76
C ALA A 192 17.16 13.69 -16.20
N ALA A 193 17.55 14.24 -15.04
CA ALA A 193 18.78 13.89 -14.33
C ALA A 193 18.63 12.69 -13.38
N GLN A 194 17.42 12.24 -13.04
CA GLN A 194 17.23 11.06 -12.21
C GLN A 194 17.59 9.79 -12.99
N PRO A 195 18.38 8.87 -12.42
CA PRO A 195 18.56 7.55 -12.99
C PRO A 195 17.19 6.90 -13.20
N LYS A 196 16.94 6.30 -14.37
CA LYS A 196 15.75 5.47 -14.55
C LYS A 196 15.80 4.37 -13.49
N ALA A 197 14.79 4.33 -12.62
CA ALA A 197 14.65 3.23 -11.67
C ALA A 197 14.64 1.92 -12.48
N ARG A 198 15.52 0.98 -12.13
CA ARG A 198 15.44 -0.37 -12.67
C ARG A 198 14.07 -0.93 -12.25
N ALA A 199 13.31 -1.44 -13.21
CA ALA A 199 12.13 -2.23 -12.90
C ALA A 199 12.60 -3.39 -11.99
N ALA A 200 12.02 -3.47 -10.80
CA ALA A 200 12.13 -4.62 -9.92
C ALA A 200 11.18 -5.72 -10.42
#